data_AF-A0A5E4JKX1-F1
#
_entry.id   AF-A0A5E4JKX1-F1
#
_cell.length_a   1.000
_cell.length_b   1.000
_cell.length_c   1.000
_cell.angle_alpha   90.00
_cell.angle_beta   90.00
_cell.angle_gamma   90.00
#
_symmetry.space_group_name_H-M   'P 1'
#
loop_
_entity.id
_entity.type
_entity.pdbx_description
1 polymer ?
#
loop_
_entity_poly.entity_id
_entity_poly.type
_entity_poly.pdbx_seq_one_letter_code
_entity_poly.pdbx_strand_id
1 'polypeptide(L)'
;MENKNFSYDSYSDSLIIINRQENEIVRKNFEVGDIIFSLTGKGKIVGIEIREFSSFLESCNLDSKIAETLSSVEFIINVKKEAIFSVLKIGFLQGNVEVTKNIPLVMPLINQ
;
A
#
# COMPACT_ATOMS: atom_id res chain seq x y z
N MET A 1 -19.46 -5.50 10.61
CA MET A 1 -18.66 -5.79 9.41
C MET A 1 -17.32 -5.12 9.63
N GLU A 2 -16.23 -5.88 9.70
CA GLU A 2 -14.90 -5.29 9.73
C GLU A 2 -14.74 -4.46 8.45
N ASN A 3 -14.61 -3.14 8.60
CA ASN A 3 -14.20 -2.30 7.48
C ASN A 3 -12.78 -2.71 7.13
N LYS A 4 -12.62 -3.49 6.06
CA LYS A 4 -11.30 -3.72 5.48
C LYS A 4 -10.79 -2.37 5.02
N ASN A 5 -9.63 -1.97 5.55
CA ASN A 5 -8.97 -0.71 5.21
C ASN A 5 -8.30 -0.78 3.82
N PHE A 6 -8.59 -1.80 3.02
CA PHE A 6 -8.03 -1.99 1.69
C PHE A 6 -9.05 -2.59 0.72
N SER A 7 -8.80 -2.38 -0.56
CA SER A 7 -9.52 -2.98 -1.68
C SER A 7 -8.54 -3.28 -2.80
N TYR A 8 -8.63 -4.46 -3.38
CA TYR A 8 -7.97 -4.81 -4.63
C TYR A 8 -9.03 -4.93 -5.73
N ASP A 9 -8.80 -4.27 -6.86
CA ASP A 9 -9.63 -4.39 -8.05
C ASP A 9 -8.82 -5.06 -9.17
N SER A 10 -9.25 -6.24 -9.59
CA SER A 10 -8.58 -7.03 -10.63
C SER A 10 -8.80 -6.48 -12.03
N TYR A 11 -9.83 -5.64 -12.27
CA TYR A 11 -10.04 -5.03 -13.58
C TYR A 11 -9.03 -3.92 -13.85
N SER A 12 -8.73 -3.10 -12.84
CA SER A 12 -7.73 -2.04 -12.91
C SER A 12 -6.35 -2.44 -12.37
N ASP A 13 -6.17 -3.69 -11.95
CA ASP A 13 -4.99 -4.22 -11.26
C ASP A 13 -4.44 -3.24 -10.21
N SER A 14 -5.32 -2.77 -9.33
CA SER A 14 -5.00 -1.69 -8.41
C SER A 14 -5.34 -2.07 -6.97
N LEU A 15 -4.35 -1.96 -6.09
CA LEU A 15 -4.51 -2.11 -4.64
C LEU A 15 -4.61 -0.73 -3.98
N ILE A 16 -5.73 -0.46 -3.34
CA ILE A 16 -5.98 0.77 -2.59
C ILE A 16 -6.02 0.45 -1.10
N ILE A 17 -5.29 1.21 -0.29
CA ILE A 17 -5.25 1.10 1.17
C ILE A 17 -5.53 2.48 1.76
N ILE A 18 -6.50 2.56 2.68
CA ILE A 18 -6.95 3.78 3.32
C ILE A 18 -6.76 3.65 4.83
N ASN A 19 -5.84 4.44 5.37
CA ASN A 19 -5.53 4.52 6.81
C ASN A 19 -5.97 5.85 7.45
N ARG A 20 -6.92 6.54 6.82
CA ARG A 20 -7.43 7.82 7.32
C ARG A 20 -8.36 7.61 8.51
N GLN A 21 -8.29 8.50 9.49
CA GLN A 21 -9.36 8.65 10.48
C GLN A 21 -10.57 9.34 9.84
N GLU A 22 -11.77 9.16 10.40
CA GLU A 22 -13.02 9.70 9.82
C GLU A 22 -13.00 11.22 9.62
N ASN A 23 -12.26 11.95 10.44
CA ASN A 23 -12.10 13.40 10.38
C ASN A 23 -10.97 13.87 9.42
N GLU A 24 -10.21 12.95 8.83
CA GLU A 24 -9.10 13.27 7.95
C GLU A 24 -9.56 13.44 6.50
N ILE A 25 -9.40 14.66 6.00
CA ILE A 25 -9.74 15.02 4.61
C ILE A 25 -8.48 14.90 3.75
N VAL A 26 -8.55 14.06 2.72
CA VAL A 26 -7.52 14.00 1.66
C VAL A 26 -7.57 15.30 0.87
N ARG A 27 -6.41 15.95 0.71
CA ARG A 27 -6.27 17.24 0.03
C ARG A 27 -5.36 17.18 -1.19
N LYS A 28 -4.40 16.26 -1.20
CA LYS A 28 -3.41 16.13 -2.27
C LYS A 28 -3.08 14.67 -2.49
N ASN A 29 -2.79 14.33 -3.74
CA ASN A 29 -2.17 13.07 -4.10
C ASN A 29 -0.75 13.35 -4.61
N PHE A 30 0.18 12.47 -4.30
CA PHE A 30 1.56 12.52 -4.77
C PHE A 30 1.90 11.18 -5.43
N GLU A 31 2.45 11.22 -6.63
CA GLU A 31 2.70 10.05 -7.47
C GLU A 31 4.20 9.80 -7.62
N VAL A 32 4.60 8.53 -7.46
CA VAL A 32 5.97 8.03 -7.64
C VAL A 32 5.88 6.73 -8.43
N GLY A 33 6.08 6.81 -9.74
CA GLY A 33 5.82 5.67 -10.63
C GLY A 33 4.37 5.20 -10.48
N ASP A 34 4.19 3.90 -10.27
CA ASP A 34 2.87 3.26 -10.13
C ASP A 34 2.28 3.39 -8.71
N ILE A 35 2.91 4.16 -7.82
CA ILE A 35 2.48 4.35 -6.44
C ILE A 35 1.95 5.76 -6.24
N ILE A 36 0.73 5.88 -5.73
CA ILE A 36 0.10 7.15 -5.37
C ILE A 36 -0.12 7.22 -3.86
N PHE A 37 0.40 8.27 -3.24
CA PHE A 37 0.16 8.59 -1.84
C PHE A 37 -0.95 9.61 -1.71
N SER A 38 -1.91 9.33 -0.83
CA SER A 38 -2.96 10.28 -0.44
C SER A 38 -2.54 11.04 0.82
N LEU A 39 -2.48 12.38 0.74
CA LEU A 39 -2.06 13.25 1.84
C LEU A 39 -3.19 14.16 2.32
N THR A 40 -3.23 14.37 3.63
CA THR A 40 -4.03 15.42 4.26
C THR A 40 -3.44 16.81 3.99
N GLY A 41 -4.19 17.86 4.32
CA GLY A 41 -3.69 19.25 4.24
C GLY A 41 -2.47 19.53 5.13
N LYS A 42 -2.20 18.69 6.13
CA LYS A 42 -1.02 18.79 7.01
C LYS A 42 0.18 17.96 6.53
N GLY A 43 0.09 17.33 5.35
CA GLY A 43 1.15 16.48 4.80
C GLY A 43 1.23 15.08 5.42
N LYS A 44 0.29 14.68 6.29
CA LYS A 44 0.19 13.29 6.76
C LYS A 44 -0.31 12.40 5.63
N ILE A 45 0.41 11.32 5.34
CA ILE A 45 -0.02 10.25 4.43
C ILE A 45 -1.11 9.43 5.12
N VAL A 46 -2.25 9.27 4.45
CA VAL A 46 -3.44 8.59 4.97
C VAL A 46 -3.99 7.52 4.03
N GLY A 47 -3.33 7.29 2.91
CA GLY A 47 -3.66 6.21 1.99
C GLY A 47 -2.57 6.03 0.94
N ILE A 48 -2.62 4.88 0.27
CA ILE A 48 -1.75 4.52 -0.83
C ILE A 48 -2.58 3.75 -1.87
N GLU A 49 -2.31 4.01 -3.14
CA GLU A 49 -2.76 3.20 -4.27
C GLU A 49 -1.49 2.68 -4.97
N ILE A 50 -1.47 1.38 -5.24
CA ILE A 50 -0.43 0.72 -6.03
C ILE A 50 -1.10 0.20 -7.28
N ARG A 51 -0.78 0.79 -8.42
CA ARG A 51 -1.20 0.36 -9.76
C ARG A 51 -0.31 -0.76 -10.25
N GLU A 52 -0.79 -1.52 -11.22
CA GLU A 52 -0.09 -2.69 -11.74
C GLU A 52 0.36 -3.61 -10.58
N PHE A 53 -0.55 -3.84 -9.62
CA PHE A 53 -0.20 -4.49 -8.36
C PHE A 53 0.32 -5.91 -8.57
N SER A 54 -0.16 -6.62 -9.59
CA SER A 54 0.38 -7.90 -10.03
C SER A 54 1.87 -7.80 -10.39
N SER A 55 2.24 -6.82 -11.22
CA SER A 55 3.63 -6.53 -11.62
C SER A 55 4.49 -6.10 -10.42
N PHE A 56 3.91 -5.30 -9.51
CA PHE A 56 4.58 -4.93 -8.26
C PHE A 56 4.94 -6.16 -7.41
N LEU A 57 4.02 -7.12 -7.26
CA LEU A 57 4.30 -8.37 -6.54
C LEU A 57 5.43 -9.16 -7.20
N GLU A 58 5.41 -9.29 -8.52
CA GLU A 58 6.47 -9.99 -9.27
C GLU A 58 7.83 -9.33 -9.10
N SER A 59 7.90 -7.99 -9.10
CA SER A 59 9.14 -7.25 -8.82
C SER A 59 9.69 -7.52 -7.41
N CYS A 60 8.82 -7.93 -6.48
CA CYS A 60 9.15 -8.33 -5.12
C CYS A 60 9.44 -9.84 -4.99
N ASN A 61 9.58 -10.58 -6.10
CA ASN A 61 9.69 -12.04 -6.17
C ASN A 61 8.51 -12.78 -5.51
N LEU A 62 7.30 -12.24 -5.66
CA LEU A 62 6.04 -12.86 -5.24
C LEU A 62 5.21 -13.23 -6.46
N ASP A 63 4.41 -14.30 -6.34
CA ASP A 63 3.47 -14.71 -7.40
C ASP A 63 2.35 -13.66 -7.52
N SER A 64 2.12 -13.13 -8.72
CA SER A 64 1.06 -12.16 -8.99
C SER A 64 -0.34 -12.66 -8.61
N LYS A 65 -0.57 -13.98 -8.64
CA LYS A 65 -1.85 -14.60 -8.22
C LYS A 65 -2.19 -14.38 -6.76
N ILE A 66 -1.22 -13.96 -5.93
CA ILE A 66 -1.45 -13.60 -4.53
C ILE A 66 -2.47 -12.47 -4.39
N ALA A 67 -2.56 -11.57 -5.39
CA ALA A 67 -3.51 -10.45 -5.36
C ALA A 67 -4.97 -10.92 -5.19
N GLU A 68 -5.32 -12.09 -5.74
CA GLU A 68 -6.66 -12.68 -5.64
C GLU A 68 -6.95 -13.36 -4.29
N THR A 69 -5.92 -13.63 -3.49
CA THR A 69 -6.03 -14.37 -2.22
C THR A 69 -5.65 -13.53 -1.00
N LEU A 70 -5.61 -12.20 -1.14
CA LEU A 70 -5.32 -11.27 -0.04
C LEU A 70 -6.33 -11.42 1.10
N SER A 71 -5.84 -11.80 2.27
CA SER A 71 -6.60 -11.86 3.51
C SER A 71 -6.53 -10.55 4.30
N SER A 72 -5.36 -9.93 4.32
CA SER A 72 -5.08 -8.69 5.05
C SER A 72 -4.05 -7.83 4.33
N VAL A 73 -4.18 -6.51 4.47
CA VAL A 73 -3.20 -5.56 3.97
C VAL A 73 -3.10 -4.40 4.94
N GLU A 74 -1.87 -4.07 5.32
CA GLU A 74 -1.53 -2.96 6.21
C GLU A 74 -0.45 -2.11 5.56
N PHE A 75 -0.69 -0.80 5.46
CA PHE A 75 0.33 0.15 5.07
C PHE A 75 0.90 0.87 6.30
N ILE A 76 2.16 0.56 6.63
CA ILE A 76 2.83 1.07 7.84
C ILE A 76 3.76 2.20 7.44
N ILE A 77 3.60 3.35 8.09
CA ILE A 77 4.42 4.55 7.88
C ILE A 77 5.03 4.96 9.20
N ASN A 78 6.36 5.04 9.24
CA ASN A 78 7.11 5.52 10.39
C ASN A 78 7.96 6.72 9.97
N VAL A 79 7.55 7.90 10.40
CA VAL A 79 8.28 9.14 10.15
C VAL A 79 9.32 9.35 11.24
N LYS A 80 10.58 9.42 10.84
CA LYS A 80 11.72 9.85 11.66
C LYS A 80 12.17 11.24 11.21
N LYS A 81 13.02 11.90 12.01
CA LYS A 81 13.41 13.31 11.82
C LYS A 81 13.86 13.65 10.39
N GLU A 82 14.54 12.73 9.71
CA GLU A 82 15.14 12.94 8.38
C GLU A 82 14.73 11.87 7.36
N ALA A 83 13.82 10.95 7.73
CA ALA A 83 13.49 9.82 6.88
C ALA A 83 12.05 9.35 7.10
N ILE A 84 11.42 8.88 6.03
CA ILE A 84 10.14 8.19 6.07
C ILE A 84 10.40 6.73 5.74
N PHE A 85 10.02 5.84 6.66
CA PHE A 85 10.04 4.40 6.44
C PHE A 85 8.63 3.93 6.13
N SER A 86 8.45 3.31 4.97
CA SER A 86 7.19 2.74 4.52
C SER A 86 7.32 1.24 4.32
N VAL A 87 6.38 0.47 4.87
CA VAL A 87 6.30 -0.98 4.70
C VAL A 87 4.88 -1.34 4.32
N LEU A 88 4.73 -2.10 3.24
CA LEU A 88 3.50 -2.77 2.89
C LEU A 88 3.53 -4.17 3.48
N LYS A 89 2.63 -4.46 4.42
CA LYS A 89 2.46 -5.80 4.98
C LYS A 89 1.23 -6.44 4.36
N ILE A 90 1.42 -7.55 3.67
CA ILE A 90 0.34 -8.31 3.03
C ILE A 90 0.21 -9.68 3.68
N GLY A 91 -1.01 -10.07 4.00
CA GLY A 91 -1.41 -11.43 4.33
C GLY A 91 -2.21 -12.03 3.19
N PHE A 92 -1.93 -13.28 2.85
CA PHE A 92 -2.61 -14.01 1.78
C PHE A 92 -2.67 -15.50 2.07
N LEU A 93 -3.63 -16.17 1.44
CA LEU A 93 -3.78 -17.62 1.54
C LEU A 93 -2.90 -18.33 0.52
N GLN A 94 -2.06 -19.25 1.00
CA GLN A 94 -1.30 -20.18 0.18
C GLN A 94 -1.76 -21.61 0.52
N GLY A 95 -2.70 -22.12 -0.28
CA GLY A 95 -3.46 -23.32 0.08
C GLY A 95 -4.34 -23.06 1.30
N ASN A 96 -4.13 -23.82 2.39
CA ASN A 96 -4.87 -23.68 3.64
C ASN A 96 -4.10 -22.91 4.74
N VAL A 97 -2.97 -22.30 4.38
CA VAL A 97 -2.10 -21.59 5.32
C VAL A 97 -2.12 -20.09 5.01
N GLU A 98 -2.31 -19.28 6.04
CA GLU A 98 -2.13 -17.83 5.94
C GLU A 98 -0.64 -17.48 6.03
N VAL A 99 -0.14 -16.77 5.02
CA VAL A 99 1.24 -16.33 4.93
C VAL A 99 1.26 -14.81 4.98
N THR A 100 2.22 -14.25 5.72
CA THR A 100 2.45 -12.80 5.78
C THR A 100 3.80 -12.44 5.18
N LYS A 101 3.83 -11.36 4.39
CA LYS A 101 5.05 -10.76 3.84
C LYS A 101 5.11 -9.28 4.16
N ASN A 102 6.30 -8.81 4.52
CA ASN A 102 6.61 -7.40 4.70
C ASN A 102 7.44 -6.94 3.51
N ILE A 103 6.94 -5.97 2.76
CA ILE A 103 7.55 -5.41 1.57
C ILE A 103 7.97 -3.97 1.89
N PRO A 104 9.27 -3.69 2.07
CA PRO A 104 9.75 -2.33 2.24
C PRO A 104 9.48 -1.52 0.96
N LEU A 105 8.79 -0.39 1.09
CA LEU A 105 8.66 0.57 -0.01
C LEU A 105 9.80 1.57 0.12
N VAL A 106 10.85 1.38 -0.68
CA VAL A 106 12.01 2.27 -0.74
C VAL A 106 11.82 3.22 -1.91
N MET A 107 11.69 4.51 -1.63
CA MET A 107 11.61 5.54 -2.66
C MET A 107 12.94 6.30 -2.71
N PRO A 108 13.53 6.52 -3.90
CA PRO A 108 14.68 7.40 -4.03
C PRO A 108 14.26 8.82 -3.62
N LEU A 109 15.03 9.44 -2.72
CA LEU A 109 14.91 10.87 -2.46
C LEU A 109 15.46 11.58 -3.70
N ILE A 110 14.55 12.01 -4.58
CA ILE A 110 14.93 12.90 -5.67
C ILE A 110 15.08 14.28 -5.03
N ASN A 111 16.33 14.73 -4.84
CA ASN A 111 16.61 16.13 -4.52
C ASN A 111 15.98 16.99 -5.62
N GLN A 112 15.00 17.82 -5.24
CA GLN A 112 14.44 18.86 -6.12
C GLN A 112 15.42 20.03 -6.23
#